data_AF-A0A2N4SZZ7-F1
#
_entry.id   AF-A0A2N4SZZ7-F1
#
_cell.length_a   1.000
_cell.length_b   1.000
_cell.length_c   1.000
_cell.angle_alpha   90.00
_cell.angle_beta   90.00
_cell.angle_gamma   90.00
#
_symmetry.space_group_name_H-M   'P 1'
#
loop_
_entity.id
_entity.type
_entity.pdbx_description
1 polymer ?
#
loop_
_entity_poly.entity_id
_entity_poly.type
_entity_poly.pdbx_seq_one_letter_code
_entity_poly.pdbx_strand_id
1 'polypeptide(L)' 'MTTAQDIAAWLLERIRTEGRLSQDQAVQEIPETFGPEWVRTLENGHTGIHQEVLKEFRRAHGGTVQWDRDRRFWSPKP' A
#
# COMPACT_ATOMS: atom_id res chain seq x y z
N MET A 1 9.04 -11.75 12.29
CA MET A 1 7.82 -10.95 12.49
C MET A 1 7.80 -9.91 11.40
N THR A 2 6.70 -9.81 10.67
CA THR A 2 6.53 -8.77 9.65
C THR A 2 6.41 -7.41 10.34
N THR A 3 7.01 -6.37 9.76
CA THR A 3 6.88 -4.99 10.23
C THR A 3 6.17 -4.12 9.20
N ALA A 4 5.67 -2.95 9.63
CA ALA A 4 5.09 -1.97 8.72
C ALA A 4 6.10 -1.48 7.67
N GLN A 5 7.39 -1.41 8.03
CA GLN A 5 8.48 -1.05 7.11
C GLN A 5 8.67 -2.08 6.01
N ASP A 6 8.55 -3.38 6.30
CA ASP A 6 8.70 -4.45 5.30
C ASP A 6 7.62 -4.33 4.22
N ILE A 7 6.37 -4.10 4.63
CA ILE A 7 5.23 -3.96 3.73
C ILE A 7 5.32 -2.64 2.95
N ALA A 8 5.77 -1.56 3.59
CA ALA A 8 6.02 -0.28 2.94
C ALA A 8 7.09 -0.39 1.84
N ALA A 9 8.17 -1.13 2.08
CA ALA A 9 9.20 -1.41 1.09
C ALA A 9 8.63 -2.23 -0.08
N TRP A 10 7.83 -3.26 0.22
CA TRP A 10 7.15 -4.06 -0.78
C TRP A 10 6.21 -3.23 -1.67
N LEU A 11 5.37 -2.36 -1.10
CA LEU A 11 4.49 -1.47 -1.86
C LEU A 11 5.28 -0.59 -2.84
N LEU A 12 6.39 0.00 -2.37
CA LEU A 12 7.24 0.84 -3.20
C LEU A 12 7.87 0.06 -4.35
N GLU A 13 8.36 -1.15 -4.08
CA GLU A 13 8.95 -2.00 -5.11
C GLU A 13 7.92 -2.42 -6.16
N ARG A 14 6.71 -2.83 -5.74
CA ARG A 14 5.59 -3.15 -6.66
C ARG A 14 5.32 -1.99 -7.62
N ILE A 15 5.25 -0.76 -7.10
CA ILE A 15 5.00 0.43 -7.92
C ILE A 15 6.17 0.72 -8.88
N ARG A 16 7.42 0.51 -8.44
CA ARG A 16 8.60 0.70 -9.29
C ARG A 16 8.68 -0.32 -10.41
N THR A 17 8.35 -1.58 -10.12
CA THR A 17 8.40 -2.67 -11.09
C THR A 17 7.22 -2.62 -12.08
N GLU A 18 6.02 -2.29 -11.61
CA GLU A 18 4.79 -2.38 -12.41
C GLU A 18 4.28 -1.03 -12.94
N GLY A 19 4.87 0.07 -12.47
CA GLY A 19 4.47 1.44 -12.84
C GLY A 19 3.18 1.91 -12.17
N ARG A 20 2.42 1.03 -11.52
CA ARG A 20 1.28 1.38 -10.66
C ARG A 20 0.89 0.23 -9.73
N LEU A 21 0.23 0.55 -8.63
CA LEU A 21 -0.41 -0.42 -7.74
C LEU A 21 -1.76 0.15 -7.29
N SER A 22 -2.86 -0.56 -7.55
CA SER A 22 -4.18 -0.14 -7.03
C SER A 22 -4.34 -0.47 -5.55
N GLN A 23 -5.18 0.29 -4.85
CA GLN A 23 -5.51 -0.02 -3.45
C GLN A 23 -6.19 -1.38 -3.31
N ASP A 24 -7.05 -1.75 -4.26
CA ASP A 24 -7.78 -3.02 -4.21
C ASP A 24 -6.81 -4.21 -4.37
N GLN A 25 -5.81 -4.11 -5.26
CA GLN A 25 -4.73 -5.12 -5.35
C GLN A 25 -3.92 -5.18 -4.05
N ALA A 26 -3.50 -4.03 -3.51
CA ALA A 26 -2.70 -4.01 -2.30
C ALA A 26 -3.43 -4.66 -1.11
N VAL A 27 -4.72 -4.38 -0.92
CA VAL A 27 -5.49 -4.97 0.19
C VAL A 27 -5.81 -6.46 0.00
N GLN A 28 -5.71 -7.00 -1.22
CA GLN A 28 -5.79 -8.43 -1.49
C GLN A 28 -4.45 -9.14 -1.25
N GLU A 29 -3.35 -8.57 -1.76
CA GLU A 29 -2.03 -9.21 -1.74
C GLU A 29 -1.33 -9.13 -0.37
N ILE A 30 -1.54 -8.04 0.38
CA ILE A 30 -0.95 -7.86 1.71
C ILE A 30 -1.36 -8.99 2.68
N PRO A 31 -2.65 -9.33 2.88
CA PRO A 31 -3.03 -10.38 3.82
C PRO A 31 -2.53 -11.76 3.41
N GLU A 32 -2.43 -12.04 2.10
CA GLU A 32 -1.89 -13.29 1.56
C GLU A 32 -0.39 -13.44 1.80
N THR A 33 0.35 -12.33 1.77
CA THR A 33 1.82 -12.33 1.87
C THR A 33 2.31 -12.13 3.31
N PHE A 34 1.64 -11.29 4.08
CA PHE A 34 2.14 -10.73 5.33
C PHE A 34 1.26 -11.01 6.55
N GLY A 35 -0.01 -11.40 6.33
CA GLY A 35 -1.00 -11.65 7.36
C GLY A 35 -2.17 -10.65 7.37
N PRO A 36 -3.37 -11.08 7.79
CA PRO A 36 -4.59 -10.27 7.73
C PRO A 36 -4.61 -9.05 8.66
N GLU A 37 -3.73 -8.98 9.65
CA GLU A 37 -3.64 -7.86 10.59
C GLU A 37 -3.23 -6.52 9.93
N TRP A 38 -2.64 -6.58 8.74
CA TRP A 38 -2.15 -5.43 7.99
C TRP A 38 -3.20 -4.76 7.09
N VAL A 39 -4.42 -5.30 7.09
CA VAL A 39 -5.58 -4.71 6.45
C VAL A 39 -6.72 -4.57 7.44
N ARG A 40 -7.56 -3.54 7.27
CA ARG A 40 -8.71 -3.28 8.13
C ARG A 40 -9.95 -3.04 7.30
N THR A 41 -11.00 -3.79 7.58
CA THR A 41 -12.34 -3.51 7.07
C THR A 41 -12.97 -2.41 7.90
N LEU A 42 -13.41 -1.34 7.24
CA LEU A 42 -14.19 -0.25 7.84
C LEU A 42 -15.67 -0.65 7.94
N GLU A 43 -16.44 0.07 8.76
CA GLU A 43 -17.87 -0.21 8.98
C GLU A 43 -18.72 -0.16 7.71
N ASN A 44 -18.28 0.59 6.69
CA ASN A 44 -18.94 0.68 5.39
C ASN A 44 -18.54 -0.46 4.42
N GLY A 45 -17.78 -1.46 4.87
CA GLY A 45 -17.32 -2.59 4.07
C GLY A 45 -16.07 -2.32 3.24
N HIS A 46 -15.47 -1.13 3.31
CA HIS A 46 -14.23 -0.84 2.59
C HIS A 46 -13.02 -1.39 3.35
N THR A 47 -12.20 -2.18 2.67
CA THR A 47 -10.92 -2.65 3.20
C THR A 47 -9.82 -1.63 2.88
N GLY A 48 -9.07 -1.23 3.91
CA GLY A 48 -7.94 -0.33 3.80
C GLY A 48 -6.65 -0.96 4.33
N ILE A 49 -5.52 -0.41 3.90
CA ILE A 49 -4.19 -0.78 4.41
C ILE A 49 -4.01 -0.20 5.81
N HIS A 50 -3.37 -0.93 6.71
CA HIS A 50 -3.09 -0.47 8.07
C HIS A 50 -2.33 0.87 8.08
N GLN A 51 -2.73 1.76 8.99
CA GLN A 51 -2.23 3.14 9.01
C GLN A 51 -0.71 3.25 9.20
N GLU A 52 -0.09 2.33 9.93
CA GLU A 52 1.36 2.31 10.13
C GLU A 52 2.12 1.98 8.84
N VAL A 53 1.59 1.06 8.02
CA VAL A 53 2.15 0.75 6.71
C VAL A 53 2.09 1.98 5.81
N LEU A 54 0.96 2.68 5.78
CA LEU A 54 0.82 3.92 4.99
C LEU A 54 1.79 5.02 5.45
N LYS A 55 2.03 5.12 6.76
CA LYS A 55 3.00 6.06 7.35
C LYS A 55 4.43 5.73 6.92
N GLU A 56 4.84 4.47 7.04
CA GLU A 56 6.18 4.04 6.62
C GLU A 56 6.34 4.09 5.10
N PHE A 57 5.29 3.78 4.34
CA PHE A 57 5.27 3.92 2.88
C PHE A 57 5.51 5.37 2.46
N ARG A 58 4.81 6.33 3.09
CA ARG A 58 5.01 7.77 2.85
C ARG A 58 6.47 8.20 3.09
N ARG A 59 7.12 7.64 4.11
CA ARG A 59 8.54 7.88 4.41
C ARG A 59 9.45 7.26 3.35
N ALA A 60 9.22 5.98 3.03
CA ALA A 60 10.04 5.19 2.12
C ALA A 60 10.06 5.78 0.69
N HIS A 61 8.92 6.21 0.18
CA HIS A 61 8.86 6.73 -1.19
C HIS A 61 9.37 8.17 -1.31
N GLY A 62 9.54 8.93 -0.21
CA GLY A 62 10.18 10.26 -0.22
C GLY A 62 9.57 11.27 -1.21
N GLY A 63 8.27 11.14 -1.52
CA GLY A 63 7.60 11.98 -2.53
C GLY A 63 7.76 11.55 -4.00
N THR A 64 8.44 10.43 -4.29
CA THR A 64 8.59 9.86 -5.66
C THR A 64 7.36 9.12 -6.18
N VAL A 65 6.36 8.91 -5.32
CA VAL A 65 5.08 8.27 -5.66
C VAL A 65 3.95 9.28 -5.48
N GLN A 66 2.98 9.23 -6.37
CA GLN A 66 1.72 9.97 -6.31
C GLN A 66 0.54 9.03 -6.07
N TRP A 67 -0.51 9.56 -5.44
CA TRP A 67 -1.79 8.88 -5.21
C TRP A 67 -2.87 9.54 -6.05
N ASP A 68 -3.51 8.76 -6.92
CA ASP A 68 -4.70 9.17 -7.65
C ASP A 68 -5.95 8.80 -6.83
N ARG A 69 -6.67 9.81 -6.34
CA ARG A 69 -7.86 9.60 -5.49
C ARG A 69 -9.05 9.06 -6.26
N ASP A 70 -9.21 9.47 -7.51
CA ASP A 70 -10.36 9.12 -8.33
C ASP A 70 -10.24 7.69 -8.85
N ARG A 71 -9.02 7.30 -9.23
CA ARG A 71 -8.71 5.96 -9.76
C ARG A 71 -8.17 4.99 -8.71
N ARG A 72 -7.93 5.46 -7.49
CA ARG A 72 -7.50 4.67 -6.32
C ARG A 72 -6.23 3.84 -6.57
N PHE A 73 -5.21 4.44 -7.17
CA PHE A 73 -3.90 3.78 -7.33
C PHE A 73 -2.72 4.71 -7.03
N TRP A 74 -1.60 4.08 -6.67
CA TRP A 74 -0.30 4.71 -6.58
C TRP A 74 0.50 4.50 -7.86
N SER A 75 1.27 5.49 -8.28
CA SER A 75 2.18 5.42 -9.43
C SER A 75 3.43 6.27 -9.18
N PRO A 76 4.55 6.00 -9.87
CA PRO A 76 5.68 6.92 -9.85
C PRO A 76 5.24 8.32 -10.27
N LYS A 77 5.80 9.35 -9.64
CA LYS A 77 5.69 10.70 -10.16
C LYS A 77 6.48 10.81 -11.47
N PRO A 78 5.96 11.54 -12.45
CA PRO A 78 6.71 11.89 -13.65
C PRO A 78 7.94 12.75 -13.33
#